data_AF-A0A3B0TKG8-F1
#
_entry.id   AF-A0A3B0TKG8-F1
#
_cell.length_a   1.000
_cell.length_b   1.000
_cell.length_c   1.000
_cell.angle_alpha   90.00
_cell.angle_beta   90.00
_cell.angle_gamma   90.00
#
_symmetry.space_group_name_H-M   'P 1'
#
loop_
_entity.id
_entity.type
_entity.pdbx_description
1 polymer ?
#
loop_
_entity_poly.entity_id
_entity_poly.type
_entity_poly.pdbx_seq_one_letter_code
_entity_poly.pdbx_strand_id
1 'polypeptide(L)'
;MLWYSIRLNEMEKQKAEKKPGCSEIIIPVRDTLYVINGKWKMPIIGSLMQGSKRFKELERSIPRITPRMLSKELRELEMNQLIVRKVYDTFPVTIEYEITEYGFSLKKVLEAMYEWGIEHRKRITGKK
;
A
#
# COMPACT_ATOMS: atom_id res chain seq x y z
N MET A 1 51.48 11.21 -2.27
CA MET A 1 50.31 11.03 -3.16
C MET A 1 49.47 9.80 -2.80
N LEU A 2 50.05 8.63 -2.52
CA LEU A 2 49.28 7.46 -2.06
C LEU A 2 48.64 7.61 -0.67
N TRP A 3 49.27 8.34 0.26
CA TRP A 3 48.70 8.58 1.60
C TRP A 3 47.44 9.46 1.57
N TYR A 4 47.38 10.45 0.67
CA TYR A 4 46.19 11.28 0.44
C TYR A 4 45.04 10.46 -0.16
N SER A 5 45.36 9.56 -1.10
CA SER A 5 44.38 8.67 -1.74
C SER A 5 43.83 7.61 -0.77
N ILE A 6 44.66 7.08 0.13
CA ILE A 6 44.23 6.15 1.19
C ILE A 6 43.36 6.88 2.23
N ARG A 7 43.75 8.09 2.64
CA ARG A 7 42.96 8.91 3.57
C ARG A 7 41.64 9.40 2.95
N LEU A 8 41.60 9.68 1.65
CA LEU A 8 40.36 9.96 0.93
C LEU A 8 39.45 8.73 0.86
N ASN A 9 39.99 7.53 0.60
CA ASN A 9 39.23 6.27 0.66
C ASN A 9 38.73 5.95 2.07
N GLU A 10 39.47 6.30 3.13
CA GLU A 10 39.03 6.16 4.53
C GLU A 10 37.97 7.19 4.93
N MET A 11 38.05 8.42 4.43
CA MET A 11 37.00 9.44 4.63
C MET A 11 35.72 9.14 3.84
N GLU A 12 35.83 8.52 2.65
CA GLU A 12 34.68 8.02 1.90
C GLU A 12 34.05 6.78 2.57
N LYS A 13 34.87 5.88 3.14
CA LYS A 13 34.39 4.76 3.99
C LYS A 13 33.72 5.21 5.29
N GLN A 14 34.01 6.42 5.76
CA GLN A 14 33.38 7.04 6.95
C GLN A 14 32.12 7.84 6.65
N LYS A 15 31.58 7.81 5.42
CA LYS A 15 30.11 7.86 5.23
C LYS A 15 29.51 6.51 5.64
N ALA A 16 29.81 6.12 6.87
CA ALA A 16 29.22 4.99 7.54
C ALA A 16 27.72 5.22 7.62
N GLU A 17 26.97 4.18 7.27
CA GLU A 17 25.52 4.06 7.41
C GLU A 17 25.05 4.66 8.74
N LYS A 18 24.61 5.93 8.72
CA LYS A 18 23.86 6.50 9.83
C LYS A 18 22.55 5.74 9.88
N LYS A 19 22.45 4.77 10.80
CA LYS A 19 21.16 4.13 11.09
C LYS A 19 20.20 5.26 11.47
N PRO A 20 19.06 5.38 10.77
CA PRO A 20 18.14 6.46 11.03
C PRO A 20 17.72 6.43 12.50
N GLY A 21 17.62 7.61 13.10
CA GLY A 21 17.15 7.74 14.48
C GLY A 21 15.76 7.11 14.64
N CYS A 22 15.42 6.66 15.85
CA CYS A 22 14.12 6.01 16.10
C CYS A 22 12.93 6.89 15.62
N SER A 23 13.03 8.21 15.78
CA SER A 23 12.03 9.17 15.29
C SER A 23 11.94 9.27 13.77
N GLU A 24 13.06 9.13 13.05
CA GLU A 24 13.15 9.22 11.59
C GLU A 24 12.47 8.02 10.91
N ILE A 25 12.42 6.86 11.58
CA ILE A 25 11.69 5.66 11.10
C ILE A 25 10.21 5.73 11.46
N ILE A 26 9.87 6.15 12.68
CA ILE A 26 8.50 6.06 13.21
C ILE A 26 7.54 7.00 12.47
N ILE A 27 7.97 8.22 12.13
CA ILE A 27 7.09 9.21 11.51
C ILE A 27 6.59 8.73 10.13
N PRO A 28 7.45 8.32 9.17
CA PRO A 28 6.99 7.82 7.87
C PRO A 28 6.10 6.56 7.96
N VAL A 29 6.39 5.68 8.92
CA VAL A 29 5.55 4.50 9.19
C VAL A 29 4.16 4.94 9.66
N ARG A 30 4.08 5.91 10.59
CA ARG A 30 2.82 6.46 11.07
C ARG A 30 2.05 7.16 9.95
N ASP A 31 2.73 7.91 9.10
CA ASP A 31 2.11 8.61 7.98
C ASP A 31 1.52 7.60 6.97
N THR A 32 2.25 6.52 6.70
CA THR A 32 1.73 5.39 5.90
C THR A 32 0.47 4.83 6.55
N LEU A 33 0.51 4.52 7.85
CA LEU A 33 -0.65 4.02 8.59
C LEU A 33 -1.82 5.00 8.55
N TYR A 34 -1.60 6.32 8.61
CA TYR A 34 -2.70 7.29 8.50
C TYR A 34 -3.48 7.12 7.19
N VAL A 35 -2.79 6.81 6.10
CA VAL A 35 -3.38 6.62 4.77
C VAL A 35 -4.07 5.25 4.64
N ILE A 36 -3.37 4.17 5.00
CA ILE A 36 -3.80 2.78 4.69
C ILE A 36 -4.37 2.00 5.89
N ASN A 37 -4.48 2.61 7.07
CA ASN A 37 -5.09 1.98 8.24
C ASN A 37 -6.56 1.61 7.99
N GLY A 38 -7.02 0.62 8.73
CA GLY A 38 -8.34 0.04 8.62
C GLY A 38 -8.30 -1.35 8.01
N LYS A 39 -9.44 -2.03 8.09
CA LYS A 39 -9.57 -3.43 7.66
C LYS A 39 -9.68 -3.58 6.13
N TRP A 40 -10.11 -2.53 5.43
CA TRP A 40 -10.65 -2.66 4.09
C TRP A 40 -9.81 -2.03 2.98
N LYS A 41 -8.98 -1.02 3.28
CA LYS A 41 -8.18 -0.31 2.27
C LYS A 41 -7.23 -1.21 1.49
N MET A 42 -6.41 -2.00 2.19
CA MET A 42 -5.46 -2.91 1.53
C MET A 42 -6.16 -4.01 0.71
N PRO A 43 -7.25 -4.66 1.18
CA PRO A 43 -8.06 -5.53 0.33
C PRO A 43 -8.64 -4.86 -0.91
N ILE A 44 -9.13 -3.62 -0.80
CA ILE A 44 -9.65 -2.84 -1.95
C ILE A 44 -8.54 -2.58 -2.97
N ILE A 45 -7.38 -2.10 -2.51
CA ILE A 45 -6.20 -1.86 -3.35
C ILE A 45 -5.78 -3.15 -4.07
N GLY A 46 -5.69 -4.27 -3.34
CA GLY A 46 -5.35 -5.56 -3.92
C GLY A 46 -6.35 -6.06 -4.96
N SER A 47 -7.64 -5.76 -4.77
CA SER A 47 -8.67 -6.11 -5.75
C SER A 47 -8.61 -5.25 -7.02
N LEU A 48 -8.36 -3.95 -6.87
CA LEU A 48 -8.15 -3.03 -8.00
C LEU A 48 -6.91 -3.41 -8.81
N MET A 49 -5.80 -3.78 -8.14
CA MET A 49 -4.58 -4.28 -8.80
C MET A 49 -4.81 -5.58 -9.59
N GLN A 50 -5.78 -6.40 -9.20
CA GLN A 50 -6.18 -7.62 -9.91
C GLN A 50 -7.16 -7.34 -11.05
N GLY A 51 -7.60 -6.10 -11.23
CA GLY A 51 -8.44 -5.67 -12.35
C GLY A 51 -9.93 -5.55 -12.05
N SER A 52 -10.37 -5.66 -10.79
CA SER A 52 -11.75 -5.26 -10.45
C SER A 52 -11.90 -3.76 -10.68
N LYS A 53 -12.98 -3.34 -11.35
CA LYS A 53 -13.19 -1.93 -11.70
C LYS A 53 -14.51 -1.39 -11.18
N ARG A 54 -15.56 -2.21 -11.15
CA ARG A 54 -16.90 -1.76 -10.78
C ARG A 54 -17.16 -1.97 -9.29
N PHE A 55 -18.03 -1.14 -8.72
CA PHE A 55 -18.39 -1.23 -7.29
C PHE A 55 -18.81 -2.64 -6.86
N LYS A 56 -19.66 -3.30 -7.67
CA LYS A 56 -20.16 -4.66 -7.37
C LYS A 56 -19.10 -5.75 -7.51
N GLU A 57 -18.11 -5.56 -8.39
CA GLU A 57 -16.97 -6.47 -8.50
C GLU A 57 -16.10 -6.37 -7.24
N LEU A 58 -15.79 -5.14 -6.83
CA LEU A 58 -15.05 -4.86 -5.61
C LEU A 58 -15.76 -5.44 -4.37
N GLU A 59 -17.07 -5.18 -4.22
CA GLU A 59 -17.88 -5.73 -3.13
C GLU A 59 -17.83 -7.27 -3.08
N ARG A 60 -17.93 -7.94 -4.22
CA ARG A 60 -17.89 -9.41 -4.30
C ARG A 60 -16.51 -9.99 -4.02
N SER A 61 -15.46 -9.29 -4.45
CA SER A 61 -14.07 -9.73 -4.29
C SER A 61 -13.56 -9.66 -2.85
N ILE A 62 -14.24 -8.91 -1.96
CA ILE A 62 -13.80 -8.64 -0.59
C ILE A 62 -14.84 -9.21 0.40
N PRO A 63 -14.61 -10.39 0.97
CA PRO A 63 -15.56 -11.01 1.86
C PRO A 63 -15.91 -10.13 3.07
N ARG A 64 -17.20 -10.06 3.40
CA ARG A 64 -17.77 -9.36 4.58
C ARG A 64 -17.70 -7.82 4.54
N ILE A 65 -17.24 -7.19 3.46
CA ILE A 65 -17.38 -5.74 3.33
C ILE A 65 -18.84 -5.39 3.06
N THR A 66 -19.35 -4.33 3.69
CA THR A 66 -20.70 -3.82 3.40
C THR A 66 -20.62 -2.72 2.33
N PRO A 67 -21.68 -2.48 1.53
CA PRO A 67 -21.71 -1.37 0.57
C PRO A 67 -21.39 -0.01 1.21
N ARG A 68 -21.89 0.23 2.43
CA ARG A 68 -21.63 1.45 3.19
C ARG A 68 -20.14 1.61 3.52
N MET A 69 -19.50 0.53 3.96
CA MET A 69 -18.05 0.53 4.22
C MET A 69 -17.26 0.71 2.94
N LEU A 70 -17.55 -0.04 1.87
CA LEU A 70 -16.84 0.07 0.59
C LEU A 70 -16.92 1.51 0.03
N SER A 71 -18.10 2.12 0.05
CA SER A 71 -18.29 3.51 -0.40
C SER A 71 -17.43 4.50 0.41
N LYS A 72 -17.38 4.35 1.74
CA LYS A 72 -16.54 5.18 2.61
C LYS A 72 -15.05 5.02 2.26
N GLU A 73 -14.59 3.79 2.14
CA GLU A 73 -13.16 3.49 1.91
C GLU A 73 -12.71 3.95 0.51
N LEU A 74 -13.54 3.76 -0.53
CA LEU A 74 -13.23 4.26 -1.88
C LEU A 74 -13.08 5.79 -1.90
N ARG A 75 -13.97 6.51 -1.18
CA ARG A 75 -13.87 7.97 -1.06
C ARG A 75 -12.57 8.39 -0.37
N GLU A 76 -12.18 7.71 0.71
CA GLU A 76 -10.92 8.00 1.41
C GLU A 76 -9.69 7.69 0.54
N LEU A 77 -9.70 6.57 -0.20
CA LEU A 77 -8.62 6.21 -1.12
C LEU A 77 -8.49 7.21 -2.27
N GLU A 78 -9.61 7.71 -2.79
CA GLU A 78 -9.63 8.76 -3.82
C GLU A 78 -9.08 10.07 -3.29
N MET A 79 -9.50 10.49 -2.09
CA MET A 79 -8.97 11.69 -1.42
C MET A 79 -7.46 11.64 -1.18
N ASN A 80 -6.91 10.44 -0.93
CA ASN A 80 -5.48 10.21 -0.79
C ASN A 80 -4.76 9.92 -2.13
N GLN A 81 -5.43 10.14 -3.27
CA GLN A 81 -4.87 9.98 -4.62
C GLN A 81 -4.38 8.56 -4.94
N LEU A 82 -4.84 7.56 -4.20
CA LEU A 82 -4.46 6.15 -4.43
C LEU A 82 -5.32 5.51 -5.52
N ILE A 83 -6.53 6.03 -5.73
CA ILE A 83 -7.46 5.58 -6.77
C ILE A 83 -8.09 6.79 -7.45
N VAL A 84 -8.66 6.57 -8.63
CA VAL A 84 -9.49 7.55 -9.35
C VAL A 84 -10.84 6.95 -9.67
N ARG A 85 -11.89 7.75 -9.52
CA ARG A 85 -13.25 7.41 -9.97
C ARG A 85 -13.49 7.95 -11.38
N LYS A 86 -13.73 7.06 -12.34
CA LYS A 86 -14.07 7.41 -13.72
C LYS A 86 -15.57 7.22 -13.96
N VAL A 87 -16.19 8.20 -14.60
CA VAL A 87 -17.59 8.14 -15.05
C VAL A 87 -17.58 8.11 -16.57
N TYR A 88 -18.19 7.10 -17.14
CA TYR A 88 -18.32 6.93 -18.59
C TYR A 88 -19.76 7.21 -19.01
N ASP A 89 -19.90 7.99 -20.08
CA ASP A 89 -21.18 8.34 -20.69
C ASP A 89 -21.70 7.18 -21.55
N THR A 90 -22.08 6.10 -20.86
CA THR A 90 -22.69 4.90 -21.44
C THR A 90 -24.18 4.85 -21.09
N PHE A 91 -24.95 3.99 -21.76
CA PHE A 91 -26.33 3.69 -21.39
C PHE A 91 -26.45 2.26 -20.86
N PRO A 92 -26.63 2.04 -19.55
CA PRO A 92 -26.68 3.03 -18.44
C PRO A 92 -25.30 3.60 -18.10
N VAL A 93 -25.25 4.73 -17.38
CA VAL A 93 -23.99 5.39 -16.97
C VAL A 93 -23.12 4.41 -16.18
N THR A 94 -21.87 4.26 -16.59
CA THR A 94 -20.92 3.34 -15.96
C THR A 94 -19.95 4.11 -15.08
N ILE A 95 -19.72 3.58 -13.87
CA ILE A 95 -18.72 4.11 -12.94
C ILE A 95 -17.68 3.02 -12.71
N GLU A 96 -16.43 3.38 -12.88
CA GLU A 96 -15.28 2.52 -12.59
C GLU A 96 -14.32 3.21 -11.61
N TYR A 97 -13.59 2.39 -10.88
CA TYR A 97 -12.50 2.78 -10.01
C TYR A 97 -11.23 2.17 -10.57
N GLU A 98 -10.18 2.98 -10.68
CA GLU A 98 -8.87 2.52 -11.14
C GLU A 98 -7.81 2.92 -10.12
N ILE A 99 -6.85 2.03 -9.92
CA ILE A 99 -5.69 2.35 -9.09
C ILE A 99 -4.81 3.36 -9.84
N THR A 100 -4.29 4.36 -9.13
CA THR A 100 -3.32 5.31 -9.71
C THR A 100 -1.93 4.70 -9.74
N GLU A 101 -1.00 5.34 -10.47
CA GLU A 101 0.41 4.97 -10.42
C GLU A 101 0.97 5.09 -8.99
N TYR A 102 0.57 6.14 -8.26
CA TYR A 102 0.92 6.32 -6.85
C TYR A 102 0.32 5.21 -5.97
N GLY A 103 -0.96 4.87 -6.16
CA GLY A 103 -1.58 3.74 -5.46
C GLY A 103 -0.88 2.41 -5.76
N PHE A 104 -0.39 2.22 -6.99
CA PHE A 104 0.33 1.02 -7.39
C PHE A 104 1.68 0.88 -6.67
N SER A 105 2.29 1.98 -6.19
CA SER A 105 3.52 1.92 -5.40
C SER A 105 3.34 1.17 -4.07
N LEU A 106 2.11 1.03 -3.57
CA LEU A 106 1.79 0.23 -2.38
C LEU A 106 1.85 -1.29 -2.62
N LYS A 107 2.05 -1.74 -3.85
CA LYS A 107 2.14 -3.17 -4.19
C LYS A 107 3.14 -3.93 -3.31
N LYS A 108 4.34 -3.36 -3.10
CA LYS A 108 5.37 -3.96 -2.25
C LYS A 108 4.94 -4.10 -0.78
N VAL A 109 4.16 -3.15 -0.28
CA VAL A 109 3.60 -3.20 1.08
C VAL A 109 2.55 -4.31 1.16
N LEU A 110 1.68 -4.40 0.16
CA LEU A 110 0.66 -5.46 0.08
C LEU A 110 1.30 -6.86 0.01
N GLU A 111 2.35 -7.04 -0.78
CA GLU A 111 3.11 -8.29 -0.90
C GLU A 111 3.74 -8.68 0.44
N ALA A 112 4.41 -7.75 1.12
CA ALA A 112 4.99 -7.99 2.44
C ALA A 112 3.92 -8.35 3.50
N MET A 113 2.77 -7.67 3.48
CA MET A 113 1.63 -7.99 4.34
C MET A 113 1.07 -9.39 4.06
N TYR A 114 1.00 -9.79 2.79
CA TYR A 114 0.52 -11.12 2.39
C TYR A 114 1.45 -12.22 2.91
N GLU A 115 2.75 -12.10 2.66
CA GLU A 115 3.76 -13.07 3.09
C GLU A 115 3.75 -13.21 4.62
N TRP A 116 3.82 -12.09 5.34
CA TRP A 116 3.77 -12.10 6.79
C TRP A 116 2.43 -12.65 7.31
N GLY A 117 1.32 -12.30 6.68
CA GLY A 117 -0.02 -12.75 7.08
C GLY A 117 -0.21 -14.26 6.96
N ILE A 118 0.40 -14.90 5.95
CA ILE A 118 0.44 -16.37 5.84
C ILE A 118 1.18 -16.97 7.02
N GLU A 119 2.38 -16.47 7.31
CA GLU A 119 3.21 -17.00 8.40
C GLU A 119 2.55 -16.78 9.76
N HIS A 120 1.98 -15.60 9.97
CA HIS A 120 1.22 -15.29 11.18
C HIS A 120 0.02 -16.23 11.37
N ARG A 121 -0.75 -16.49 10.31
CA ARG A 121 -1.86 -17.44 10.37
C ARG A 121 -1.38 -18.83 10.78
N LYS A 122 -0.32 -19.34 10.15
CA LYS A 122 0.28 -20.64 10.51
C LYS A 122 0.67 -20.68 11.99
N ARG A 123 1.33 -19.62 12.47
CA ARG A 123 1.81 -19.51 13.85
C ARG A 123 0.68 -19.50 14.88
N ILE A 124 -0.43 -18.81 14.59
CA ILE A 124 -1.53 -18.63 15.56
C ILE A 124 -2.59 -19.74 15.47
N THR A 125 -2.92 -20.23 14.28
CA THR A 125 -3.99 -21.23 14.11
C THR A 125 -3.48 -22.67 14.08
N GLY A 126 -2.17 -22.91 13.93
CA GLY A 126 -1.56 -24.23 13.86
C GLY A 126 -2.00 -25.09 12.67
N LYS A 127 -2.82 -24.56 11.76
CA LYS A 127 -3.35 -25.27 10.58
C LYS A 127 -2.58 -24.86 9.34
N LYS A 128 -1.96 -25.85 8.68
CA LYS A 128 -1.45 -25.77 7.30
C LYS A 128 -2.59 -25.51 6.32
#